data_AF-A0A1Q7NEM2-F1
#
_entry.id   AF-A0A1Q7NEM2-F1
#
_cell.length_a   1.000
_cell.length_b   1.000
_cell.length_c   1.000
_cell.angle_alpha   90.00
_cell.angle_beta   90.00
_cell.angle_gamma   90.00
#
_symmetry.space_group_name_H-M   'P 1'
#
loop_
_entity.id
_entity.type
_entity.pdbx_description
1 polymer ?
#
loop_
_entity_poly.entity_id
_entity_poly.type
_entity_poly.pdbx_seq_one_letter_code
_entity_poly.pdbx_strand_id
1 'polypeptide(L)'
;MFRVDYLKPSGAIGFYHPDWVAVQETDDGEVNWIIETKGRVWPGTSDKYGSIESWCERISQHTHSTWRFAPVNQSDFNLRKPKTLAEITSPLSDNHDKLI
;
A
#
# COMPACT_ATOMS: atom_id res chain seq x y z
N MET A 1 -15.18 13.07 3.24
CA MET A 1 -14.16 12.55 2.31
C MET A 1 -13.09 11.86 3.12
N PHE A 2 -12.75 10.60 2.81
CA PHE A 2 -11.70 9.87 3.53
C PHE A 2 -10.33 10.49 3.21
N ARG A 3 -9.45 10.53 4.21
CA ARG A 3 -8.07 11.01 4.09
C ARG A 3 -7.18 10.33 5.12
N VAL A 4 -5.89 10.35 4.85
CA VAL A 4 -4.87 9.80 5.73
C VAL A 4 -3.97 10.94 6.18
N ASP A 5 -3.91 11.15 7.49
CA ASP A 5 -3.02 12.12 8.11
C ASP A 5 -1.65 11.46 8.33
N TYR A 6 -0.56 12.12 7.91
CA TYR A 6 0.80 11.60 8.05
C TYR A 6 1.75 12.68 8.55
N LEU A 7 2.84 12.25 9.21
CA LEU A 7 3.86 13.15 9.72
C LEU A 7 4.87 13.47 8.61
N LYS A 8 5.04 14.76 8.29
CA LYS A 8 6.09 15.21 7.36
C LYS A 8 7.45 15.23 8.06
N PRO A 9 8.57 15.18 7.33
CA PRO A 9 9.91 15.35 7.91
C PRO A 9 10.08 16.65 8.72
N SER A 10 9.33 17.70 8.38
CA SER A 10 9.33 18.97 9.12
C SER A 10 8.61 18.91 10.48
N GLY A 11 7.99 17.78 10.83
CA GLY A 11 7.16 17.63 12.03
C GLY A 11 5.71 18.12 11.85
N ALA A 12 5.37 18.72 10.71
CA ALA A 12 4.00 19.14 10.42
C ALA A 12 3.11 17.94 10.06
N ILE A 13 1.82 18.02 10.41
CA ILE A 13 0.83 17.06 9.94
C ILE A 13 0.43 17.43 8.51
N GLY A 14 0.66 16.51 7.58
CA GLY A 14 0.08 16.54 6.26
C GLY A 14 -1.14 15.62 6.18
N PHE A 15 -1.91 15.79 5.12
CA PHE A 15 -2.92 14.81 4.73
C PHE A 15 -2.76 14.50 3.25
N TYR A 16 -3.21 13.31 2.85
CA TYR A 16 -3.42 12.99 1.45
C TYR A 16 -4.72 12.18 1.27
N HIS A 17 -5.22 12.18 0.04
CA HIS A 17 -6.35 11.38 -0.37
C HIS A 17 -5.82 10.19 -1.17
N PRO A 18 -6.04 8.95 -0.70
CA PRO A 18 -5.67 7.78 -1.48
C PRO A 18 -6.55 7.66 -2.72
N ASP A 19 -6.02 7.02 -3.76
CA ASP A 19 -6.82 6.71 -4.96
C ASP A 19 -8.00 5.80 -4.60
N TRP A 20 -7.76 4.79 -3.76
CA TRP A 20 -8.81 3.88 -3.29
C TRP A 20 -8.66 3.51 -1.81
N VAL A 21 -9.82 3.25 -1.20
CA VAL A 21 -9.96 2.56 0.08
C VAL A 21 -10.90 1.38 -0.14
N ALA A 22 -10.48 0.18 0.23
CA ALA A 22 -11.25 -1.04 0.00
C ALA A 22 -11.24 -1.94 1.24
N VAL A 23 -12.31 -2.70 1.42
CA VAL A 23 -12.37 -3.78 2.40
C VAL A 23 -12.39 -5.10 1.64
N GLN A 24 -11.49 -6.01 2.00
CA GLN A 24 -11.40 -7.35 1.43
C GLN A 24 -11.78 -8.36 2.51
N GLU A 25 -12.77 -9.20 2.23
CA GLU A 25 -13.04 -10.40 3.02
C GLU A 25 -12.03 -11.49 2.66
N THR A 26 -11.39 -12.08 3.66
CA THR A 26 -10.47 -13.21 3.54
C THR A 26 -10.85 -14.31 4.51
N ASP A 27 -10.31 -15.52 4.34
CA ASP A 27 -10.55 -16.64 5.26
C ASP A 27 -10.06 -16.31 6.71
N ASP A 28 -9.09 -15.41 6.83
CA ASP A 28 -8.54 -14.92 8.11
C ASP A 28 -9.27 -13.67 8.65
N GLY A 29 -10.33 -13.23 7.99
CA GLY A 29 -11.13 -12.04 8.35
C GLY A 29 -10.96 -10.86 7.39
N GLU A 30 -11.42 -9.68 7.82
CA GLU A 30 -11.40 -8.46 6.99
C GLU A 30 -10.01 -7.80 6.94
N VAL A 31 -9.64 -7.33 5.75
CA VAL A 31 -8.46 -6.50 5.53
C VAL A 31 -8.88 -5.17 4.90
N ASN A 32 -8.55 -4.08 5.57
CA ASN A 32 -8.75 -2.71 5.10
C ASN A 32 -7.52 -2.26 4.30
N TRP A 33 -7.72 -1.87 3.06
CA TRP A 33 -6.65 -1.50 2.14
C TRP A 33 -6.67 -0.01 1.84
N ILE A 34 -5.49 0.61 1.91
CA ILE A 34 -5.19 1.85 1.21
C ILE A 34 -4.40 1.48 -0.05
N ILE A 35 -4.95 1.83 -1.21
CA ILE A 35 -4.34 1.51 -2.51
C ILE A 35 -3.98 2.82 -3.21
N GLU A 36 -2.72 2.93 -3.63
CA GLU A 36 -2.20 4.07 -4.38
C GLU A 36 -1.67 3.60 -5.73
N THR A 37 -2.19 4.17 -6.81
CA THR A 37 -1.72 3.90 -8.16
C THR A 37 -0.62 4.88 -8.56
N LYS A 38 0.40 4.39 -9.26
CA LYS A 38 1.50 5.24 -9.71
C LYS A 38 1.95 4.91 -11.12
N GLY A 39 1.76 5.84 -12.04
CA GLY A 39 2.35 5.76 -13.38
C GLY A 39 3.87 5.90 -13.32
N ARG A 40 4.33 7.06 -12.83
CA ARG A 40 5.76 7.37 -12.69
C ARG A 40 6.17 7.40 -11.22
N VAL A 41 7.16 6.59 -10.88
CA VAL A 41 7.85 6.59 -9.58
C VAL A 41 8.92 7.68 -9.60
N TRP A 42 8.96 8.52 -8.56
CA TRP A 42 9.91 9.62 -8.42
C TRP A 42 10.81 9.40 -7.19
N PRO A 43 12.00 10.02 -7.16
CA PRO A 43 12.78 10.12 -5.92
C PRO A 43 11.91 10.71 -4.78
N GLY A 44 11.86 10.04 -3.63
CA GLY A 44 11.01 10.42 -2.48
C GLY A 44 9.64 9.73 -2.42
N THR A 45 9.25 8.95 -3.44
CA THR A 45 8.04 8.11 -3.36
C THR A 45 8.13 7.10 -2.20
N SER A 46 9.33 6.57 -1.93
CA SER A 46 9.60 5.66 -0.79
C SER A 46 9.21 6.26 0.55
N ASP A 47 9.54 7.53 0.77
CA ASP A 47 9.32 8.19 2.06
C ASP A 47 7.83 8.43 2.30
N LYS A 48 7.09 8.78 1.23
CA LYS A 48 5.63 8.84 1.26
C LYS A 48 5.05 7.46 1.60
N TYR A 49 5.48 6.41 0.93
CA TYR A 49 4.97 5.05 1.15
C TYR A 49 5.24 4.56 2.58
N GLY A 50 6.46 4.75 3.10
CA GLY A 50 6.78 4.39 4.48
C GLY A 50 5.94 5.15 5.52
N SER A 51 5.58 6.40 5.24
CA SER A 51 4.67 7.16 6.11
C SER A 51 3.25 6.58 6.15
N ILE A 52 2.78 6.02 5.03
CA ILE A 52 1.46 5.39 4.92
C ILE A 52 1.46 4.01 5.58
N GLU A 53 2.52 3.23 5.36
CA GLU A 53 2.71 1.93 6.04
C GLU A 53 2.69 2.11 7.56
N SER A 54 3.43 3.10 8.06
CA SER A 54 3.44 3.45 9.49
C SER A 54 2.06 3.86 10.00
N TRP A 55 1.26 4.54 9.17
CA TRP A 55 -0.12 4.89 9.51
C TRP A 55 -0.99 3.64 9.61
N CYS A 56 -0.92 2.73 8.63
CA CYS A 56 -1.65 1.47 8.64
C CYS A 56 -1.32 0.63 9.88
N GLU A 57 -0.04 0.54 10.25
CA GLU A 57 0.38 -0.18 11.45
C GLU A 57 -0.26 0.41 12.72
N ARG A 58 -0.16 1.72 12.91
CA ARG A 58 -0.71 2.41 14.09
C ARG A 58 -2.24 2.27 14.18
N ILE A 59 -2.93 2.49 13.06
CA ILE A 59 -4.40 2.36 13.05
C ILE A 59 -4.81 0.92 13.28
N SER A 60 -4.05 -0.05 12.77
CA SER A 60 -4.34 -1.46 13.05
C SER A 60 -4.28 -1.76 14.55
N GLN A 61 -3.24 -1.26 15.23
CA GLN A 61 -3.10 -1.41 16.68
C GLN A 61 -4.23 -0.73 17.46
N HIS A 62 -4.64 0.47 17.06
CA HIS A 62 -5.67 1.23 17.77
C HIS A 62 -7.10 0.71 17.54
N THR A 63 -7.39 0.22 16.34
CA THR A 63 -8.74 -0.20 15.95
C THR A 63 -8.98 -1.70 16.10
N HIS A 64 -7.92 -2.49 16.28
CA HIS A 64 -7.97 -3.95 16.22
C HIS A 64 -8.53 -4.49 14.88
N SER A 65 -8.43 -3.69 13.83
CA SER A 65 -8.76 -4.07 12.45
C SER A 65 -7.49 -4.10 11.63
N THR A 66 -7.34 -5.06 10.71
CA THR A 66 -6.14 -5.12 9.86
C THR A 66 -6.19 -4.00 8.82
N TRP A 67 -5.19 -3.12 8.81
CA TRP A 67 -4.96 -2.13 7.75
C TRP A 67 -3.66 -2.41 7.01
N ARG A 68 -3.70 -2.36 5.68
CA ARG A 68 -2.54 -2.59 4.80
C ARG A 68 -2.44 -1.54 3.72
N PHE A 69 -1.20 -1.24 3.33
CA PHE A 69 -0.90 -0.36 2.22
C PHE A 69 -0.49 -1.16 0.98
N ALA A 70 -1.01 -0.78 -0.18
CA ALA A 70 -0.74 -1.40 -1.47
C ALA A 70 -0.30 -0.36 -2.50
N PRO A 71 1.02 -0.17 -2.73
CA PRO A 71 1.50 0.63 -3.84
C PRO A 71 1.38 -0.18 -5.14
N VAL A 72 0.59 0.32 -6.10
CA VAL A 72 0.38 -0.31 -7.40
C VAL A 72 1.05 0.52 -8.48
N ASN A 73 2.31 0.19 -8.78
CA ASN A 73 3.03 0.83 -9.87
C ASN A 73 2.53 0.29 -11.22
N GLN A 74 2.39 1.17 -12.20
CA GLN A 74 1.93 0.81 -13.54
C GLN A 74 2.84 -0.23 -14.20
N SER A 75 4.16 -0.18 -13.97
CA SER A 75 5.11 -1.19 -14.44
C SER A 75 4.73 -2.59 -13.97
N ASP A 76 4.42 -2.72 -12.68
CA ASP A 76 4.19 -4.01 -12.01
C ASP A 76 2.80 -4.53 -12.40
N PHE A 77 1.82 -3.64 -12.48
CA PHE A 77 0.48 -3.97 -12.96
C PHE A 77 0.50 -4.47 -14.42
N ASN A 78 1.24 -3.78 -15.30
CA ASN A 78 1.36 -4.17 -16.71
C ASN A 78 2.11 -5.50 -16.88
N LEU A 79 3.10 -5.76 -16.04
CA LEU A 79 3.87 -7.01 -16.03
C LEU A 79 3.02 -8.18 -15.53
N ARG A 80 2.38 -8.03 -14.37
CA ARG A 80 1.62 -9.11 -13.71
C ARG A 80 0.25 -9.36 -14.35
N LYS A 81 -0.38 -8.31 -14.92
CA LYS A 81 -1.76 -8.33 -15.44
C LYS A 81 -2.75 -8.97 -14.45
N PRO A 82 -2.77 -8.49 -13.20
CA PRO A 82 -3.50 -9.13 -12.12
C PRO A 82 -5.01 -9.18 -12.41
N LYS A 83 -5.66 -10.26 -11.99
CA LYS A 83 -7.10 -10.47 -12.01
C LYS A 83 -7.74 -10.29 -10.64
N THR A 84 -6.94 -10.40 -9.58
CA THR A 84 -7.38 -10.26 -8.20
C THR A 84 -6.54 -9.23 -7.46
N LEU A 85 -7.09 -8.65 -6.39
CA LEU A 85 -6.33 -7.76 -5.51
C LEU A 85 -5.15 -8.51 -4.85
N ALA A 86 -5.32 -9.78 -4.51
CA ALA A 86 -4.27 -10.62 -3.95
C ALA A 86 -3.06 -10.74 -4.89
N GLU A 87 -3.27 -10.90 -6.20
CA GLU A 87 -2.19 -11.03 -7.19
C GLU A 87 -1.30 -9.77 -7.31
N ILE A 88 -1.88 -8.58 -7.14
CA ILE A 88 -1.13 -7.32 -7.22
C ILE A 88 -0.52 -6.89 -5.89
N THR A 89 -1.09 -7.32 -4.77
CA THR A 89 -0.62 -6.97 -3.41
C THR A 89 0.37 -7.97 -2.84
N SER A 90 0.45 -9.19 -3.38
CA SER A 90 1.44 -10.17 -2.95
C SER A 90 2.87 -9.72 -3.33
N PRO A 91 3.89 -9.99 -2.49
CA PRO A 91 5.28 -9.79 -2.87
C PRO A 91 5.60 -10.45 -4.22
N LEU A 92 6.50 -9.87 -5.01
CA LEU A 92 7.08 -10.62 -6.13
C LEU A 92 7.73 -11.87 -5.52
N SER A 93 7.38 -13.07 -5.98
CA SER A 93 8.12 -14.25 -5.58
C SER A 93 9.53 -14.16 -6.17
N ASP A 94 10.54 -14.22 -5.32
CA ASP A 94 11.94 -14.27 -5.76
C ASP A 94 12.16 -15.56 -6.55
N ASN A 95 12.16 -15.45 -7.87
CA ASN A 95 12.60 -16.52 -8.76
C ASN A 95 13.86 -16.08 -9.52
N HIS A 96 14.78 -15.43 -8.80
CA HIS A 96 16.07 -14.94 -9.30
C HIS A 96 17.30 -15.68 -8.73
N ASP A 97 17.10 -16.87 -8.12
CA ASP A 97 18.18 -17.72 -7.58
C ASP A 97 18.38 -19.04 -8.35
N LYS A 98 18.08 -19.06 -9.65
CA LYS A 98 18.46 -20.18 -10.54
C LYS A 98 18.92 -19.68 -11.89
N LEU A 99 20.07 -18.99 -11.94
CA LEU A 99 20.92 -18.82 -13.12
C LEU A 99 22.27 -18.22 -12.66
N ILE A 100 23.01 -19.01 -11.89
CA ILE A 100 24.48 -18.99 -11.79
C ILE A 100 24.95 -20.43 -11.64
#